data_AF-A0A328PPK3-F1
#
_entry.id   AF-A0A328PPK3-F1
#
_cell.length_a   1.000
_cell.length_b   1.000
_cell.length_c   1.000
_cell.angle_alpha   90.00
_cell.angle_beta   90.00
_cell.angle_gamma   90.00
#
_symmetry.space_group_name_H-M   'P 1'
#
loop_
_entity.id
_entity.type
_entity.pdbx_description
1 polymer ?
#
loop_
_entity_poly.entity_id
_entity_poly.type
_entity_poly.pdbx_seq_one_letter_code
_entity_poly.pdbx_strand_id
1 'polypeptide(L)'
;MNRVMIFLLFFSLSWFLIVFSIYIKVVYYGKNLEGSFKEFYVENSSIIKVKPFIKNGDIKEIKLNGYKIYKESDKIIIDKIK
;
A
#
# COMPACT_ATOMS: atom_id res chain seq x y z
N MET A 1 16.96 -47.44 -13.83
CA MET A 1 17.39 -46.27 -13.02
C MET A 1 17.30 -44.94 -13.77
N ASN A 2 17.94 -44.77 -14.94
CA ASN A 2 17.97 -43.45 -15.63
C ASN A 2 16.60 -42.81 -15.92
N ARG A 3 15.58 -43.58 -16.35
CA ARG A 3 14.25 -43.01 -16.66
C ARG A 3 13.55 -42.38 -15.46
N VAL A 4 13.68 -43.00 -14.29
CA VAL A 4 13.10 -42.49 -13.03
C VAL A 4 13.83 -41.23 -12.59
N MET A 5 15.16 -41.22 -12.74
CA MET A 5 16.00 -40.06 -12.41
C MET A 5 15.68 -38.86 -13.30
N ILE A 6 15.51 -39.09 -14.60
CA ILE A 6 15.10 -38.06 -15.58
C ILE A 6 13.72 -37.51 -15.22
N PHE A 7 12.76 -38.39 -14.91
CA PHE A 7 11.41 -37.97 -14.51
C PHE A 7 11.43 -37.10 -13.25
N LEU A 8 12.15 -37.51 -12.20
CA LEU A 8 12.30 -36.75 -10.96
C LEU A 8 12.97 -35.39 -11.21
N LEU A 9 13.94 -35.34 -12.12
CA LEU A 9 14.64 -34.11 -12.47
C LEU A 9 13.70 -33.11 -13.14
N PHE A 10 12.91 -33.55 -14.13
CA PHE A 10 11.88 -32.72 -14.75
C PHE A 10 10.81 -32.27 -13.74
N PHE A 11 10.37 -33.17 -12.87
CA PHE A 11 9.38 -32.84 -11.85
C PHE A 11 9.90 -31.77 -10.88
N SER A 12 11.15 -31.90 -10.42
CA SER A 12 11.79 -30.89 -9.56
C SER A 12 11.94 -29.54 -10.26
N LEU A 13 12.29 -29.55 -11.55
CA LEU A 13 12.48 -28.33 -12.32
C LEU A 13 11.15 -27.62 -12.56
N SER A 14 10.10 -28.36 -12.92
CA SER A 14 8.75 -27.81 -13.06
C SER A 14 8.24 -27.21 -11.75
N TRP A 15 8.44 -27.91 -10.63
CA TRP A 15 8.06 -27.38 -9.32
C TRP A 15 8.82 -26.10 -8.97
N PHE A 16 10.14 -26.09 -9.17
CA PHE A 16 10.97 -24.91 -8.95
C PHE A 16 10.49 -23.72 -9.78
N LEU A 17 10.21 -23.92 -11.06
CA LEU A 17 9.74 -22.86 -11.95
C LEU A 17 8.40 -22.27 -11.50
N ILE A 18 7.47 -23.10 -11.05
CA ILE A 18 6.17 -22.66 -10.53
C ILE A 18 6.36 -21.80 -9.27
N VAL A 19 7.11 -22.30 -8.29
CA VAL A 19 7.36 -21.59 -7.03
C VAL A 19 8.10 -20.28 -7.28
N PHE A 20 9.12 -20.30 -8.14
CA PHE A 20 9.91 -19.13 -8.48
C PHE A 20 9.10 -18.07 -9.22
N SER A 21 8.19 -18.47 -10.11
CA SER A 21 7.29 -17.54 -10.80
C SER A 21 6.33 -16.83 -9.83
N ILE A 22 5.77 -17.58 -8.87
CA ILE A 22 4.93 -17.01 -7.82
C ILE A 22 5.73 -16.05 -6.95
N TYR A 23 6.94 -16.44 -6.53
CA TYR A 23 7.83 -15.59 -5.75
C TYR A 23 8.12 -14.25 -6.45
N ILE A 24 8.47 -14.28 -7.74
CA ILE A 24 8.72 -13.04 -8.51
C ILE A 24 7.47 -12.17 -8.55
N LYS A 25 6.29 -12.76 -8.80
CA LYS A 25 5.03 -12.01 -8.78
C LYS A 25 4.83 -11.34 -7.43
N VAL A 26 4.93 -12.08 -6.33
CA VAL A 26 4.73 -11.54 -4.98
C VAL A 26 5.74 -10.43 -4.67
N VAL A 27 7.02 -10.59 -5.03
CA VAL A 27 8.04 -9.55 -4.81
C VAL A 27 7.77 -8.32 -5.67
N TYR A 28 7.36 -8.49 -6.93
CA TYR A 28 7.04 -7.37 -7.82
C TYR A 28 5.79 -6.60 -7.36
N TYR A 29 4.72 -7.32 -7.02
CA TYR A 29 3.53 -6.73 -6.42
C TYR A 29 3.85 -6.08 -5.07
N GLY A 30 4.66 -6.74 -4.23
CA GLY A 30 5.14 -6.23 -2.95
C GLY A 30 5.88 -4.91 -3.10
N LYS A 31 6.83 -4.79 -4.04
CA LYS A 31 7.56 -3.56 -4.32
C LYS A 31 6.68 -2.41 -4.83
N ASN A 32 5.71 -2.71 -5.69
CA ASN A 32 4.75 -1.71 -6.17
C ASN A 32 3.80 -1.26 -5.05
N LEU A 33 3.40 -2.18 -4.18
CA LEU A 33 2.57 -1.90 -3.03
C LEU A 33 3.35 -1.18 -1.92
N GLU A 34 4.64 -1.43 -1.73
CA GLU A 34 5.47 -0.80 -0.69
C GLU A 34 5.54 0.72 -0.86
N GLY A 35 5.67 1.20 -2.11
CA GLY A 35 5.58 2.63 -2.42
C GLY A 35 4.22 3.21 -2.07
N SER A 36 3.14 2.57 -2.54
CA SER A 36 1.77 3.03 -2.32
C SER A 36 1.34 2.96 -0.85
N PHE A 37 1.72 1.92 -0.10
CA PHE A 37 1.39 1.77 1.31
C PHE A 37 2.18 2.75 2.19
N LYS A 38 3.45 3.01 1.88
CA LYS A 38 4.23 4.00 2.63
C LYS A 38 3.65 5.39 2.45
N GLU A 39 3.31 5.77 1.22
CA GLU A 39 2.65 7.04 0.93
C GLU A 39 1.27 7.12 1.61
N PHE A 40 0.44 6.08 1.46
CA PHE A 40 -0.87 6.01 2.11
C PHE A 40 -0.80 6.08 3.63
N TYR A 41 0.16 5.39 4.25
CA TYR A 41 0.33 5.40 5.70
C TYR A 41 0.81 6.76 6.21
N VAL A 42 1.75 7.39 5.50
CA VAL A 42 2.24 8.74 5.83
C VAL A 42 1.12 9.78 5.66
N GLU A 43 0.38 9.73 4.55
CA GLU A 43 -0.80 10.58 4.30
C GLU A 43 -1.87 10.40 5.38
N ASN A 44 -2.28 9.15 5.65
CA ASN A 44 -3.35 8.86 6.59
C ASN A 44 -2.95 9.16 8.04
N SER A 45 -1.70 8.89 8.44
CA SER A 45 -1.19 9.24 9.77
C SER A 45 -1.20 10.75 10.02
N SER A 46 -0.90 11.54 8.99
CA SER A 46 -0.89 13.00 9.07
C SER A 46 -2.30 13.54 9.23
N ILE A 47 -3.26 13.00 8.47
CA ILE A 47 -4.69 13.34 8.56
C ILE A 47 -5.27 12.99 9.94
N ILE A 48 -4.95 11.80 10.48
CA ILE A 48 -5.42 11.34 11.79
C ILE A 48 -4.93 12.27 12.91
N LYS A 49 -3.67 12.72 12.86
CA LYS A 49 -3.11 13.66 13.84
C LYS A 49 -3.81 15.02 13.84
N VAL A 50 -4.29 15.47 12.68
CA VAL A 50 -4.85 16.81 12.52
C VAL A 50 -6.36 16.85 12.75
N LYS A 51 -7.05 15.71 12.58
CA LYS A 51 -8.48 15.52 12.87
C LYS A 51 -8.96 16.10 14.21
N PRO A 52 -8.29 15.89 15.37
CA PRO A 52 -8.74 16.45 16.65
C PRO A 52 -8.71 17.98 16.68
N PHE A 53 -7.68 18.61 16.09
CA PHE A 53 -7.53 20.07 16.08
C PHE A 53 -8.61 20.76 15.23
N ILE A 54 -9.02 20.13 14.12
CA ILE A 54 -10.14 20.62 13.30
C ILE A 54 -11.47 20.40 14.00
N LYS A 55 -11.64 19.26 14.69
CA LYS A 55 -12.87 18.97 15.44
C LYS A 55 -13.09 19.97 16.59
N ASN A 56 -12.01 20.31 17.30
CA ASN A 56 -12.00 21.25 18.41
C ASN A 56 -12.14 22.72 17.97
N GLY A 57 -12.01 23.00 16.68
CA GLY A 57 -12.12 24.36 16.13
C GLY A 57 -10.85 25.20 16.26
N ASP A 58 -9.74 24.59 16.70
CA ASP A 58 -8.43 25.25 16.79
C ASP A 58 -7.90 25.63 15.40
N ILE A 59 -8.33 24.92 14.37
CA ILE A 59 -7.91 25.11 12.97
C ILE A 59 -9.14 25.09 12.07
N LYS A 60 -9.38 26.18 11.32
CA LYS A 60 -10.49 26.29 10.35
C LYS A 60 -10.22 25.52 9.06
N GLU A 61 -8.99 25.61 8.54
CA GLU A 61 -8.54 24.95 7.31
C GLU A 61 -7.06 24.62 7.43
N ILE A 62 -6.65 23.47 6.92
CA ILE A 62 -5.24 23.09 6.78
C ILE A 62 -5.00 22.31 5.51
N LYS A 63 -3.84 22.57 4.89
CA LYS A 63 -3.35 21.86 3.71
C LYS A 63 -2.20 20.96 4.13
N LEU A 64 -2.35 19.65 3.96
CA LEU A 64 -1.36 18.64 4.32
C LEU A 64 -1.26 17.58 3.23
N ASN A 65 -0.04 17.32 2.76
CA ASN A 65 0.27 16.28 1.76
C ASN A 65 -0.65 16.30 0.53
N GLY A 66 -0.98 17.49 0.01
CA GLY A 66 -1.85 17.62 -1.16
C GLY A 66 -3.34 17.44 -0.87
N TYR A 67 -3.76 17.37 0.40
CA TYR A 67 -5.15 17.38 0.81
C TYR A 67 -5.48 18.64 1.60
N LYS A 68 -6.66 19.20 1.36
CA LYS A 68 -7.26 20.29 2.12
C LYS A 68 -8.27 19.68 3.08
N ILE A 69 -8.06 19.90 4.37
CA ILE A 69 -8.95 19.43 5.44
C ILE A 69 -9.60 20.63 6.09
N TYR A 70 -10.93 20.65 6.18
CA TYR A 70 -11.70 21.75 6.75
C TYR A 70 -12.96 21.25 7.44
N LYS A 71 -13.52 22.10 8.32
CA LYS A 71 -14.79 21.84 9.00
C LYS A 71 -15.90 22.64 8.35
N GLU A 72 -16.94 21.97 7.87
CA GLU A 72 -18.15 22.61 7.35
C GLU A 72 -19.37 21.97 8.01
N SER A 73 -20.23 22.79 8.62
CA SER A 73 -21.51 22.35 9.22
C SER A 73 -21.39 21.09 10.10
N ASP A 74 -20.39 21.10 10.99
CA ASP A 74 -20.02 20.00 11.89
C ASP A 74 -19.44 18.71 11.28
N LYS A 75 -19.20 18.69 9.96
CA LYS A 75 -18.49 17.61 9.27
C LYS A 75 -17.07 18.00 8.93
N ILE A 76 -16.14 17.05 9.02
CA ILE A 76 -14.77 17.21 8.55
C ILE A 76 -14.73 16.73 7.09
N ILE A 77 -14.36 17.62 6.18
CA ILE A 77 -14.23 17.33 4.75
C ILE A 77 -12.74 17.28 4.41
N ILE A 78 -12.35 16.29 3.59
CA ILE A 78 -10.99 16.08 3.11
C ILE A 78 -11.04 16.09 1.58
N ASP A 79 -10.57 17.18 0.97
CA ASP A 79 -10.50 17.32 -0.49
C ASP A 79 -9.06 17.17 -0.98
N LYS A 80 -8.86 16.44 -2.07
CA LYS A 80 -7.55 16.38 -2.75
C LYS A 80 -7.35 17.64 -3.57
N ILE A 81 -6.25 18.34 -3.33
CA ILE A 81 -5.81 19.51 -4.10
C ILE A 81 -5.29 18.97 -5.44
N LYS A 82 -6.00 19.30 -6.52
CA LYS A 82 -5.62 18.98 -7.90
C LYS A 82 -4.45 19.82 -8.36
#